data_AF-A0A158JL80-F1
#
_entry.id   AF-A0A158JL80-F1
#
_cell.length_a   1.000
_cell.length_b   1.000
_cell.length_c   1.000
_cell.angle_alpha   90.00
_cell.angle_beta   90.00
_cell.angle_gamma   90.00
#
_symmetry.space_group_name_H-M   'P 1'
#
loop_
_entity.id
_entity.type
_entity.pdbx_description
1 polymer ?
#
loop_
_entity_poly.entity_id
_entity_poly.type
_entity_poly.pdbx_seq_one_letter_code
_entity_poly.pdbx_strand_id
1 'polypeptide(L)'
;MTQQLPYPFTDAIEAILLDKTGARALLLDVLASIVHPDMVCSLFALRSMAEADKLLAQRCIEYALVAGLTPQESAAVYRFIEPRIAARF
;
A
#
# COMPACT_ATOMS: atom_id res chain seq x y z
N MET A 1 7.68 3.95 -21.15
CA MET A 1 6.25 3.79 -20.81
C MET A 1 6.09 4.23 -19.37
N THR A 2 5.39 5.33 -19.12
CA THR A 2 5.02 5.78 -17.77
C THR A 2 4.14 4.71 -17.14
N GLN A 3 4.67 3.99 -16.15
CA GLN A 3 3.87 3.02 -15.39
C GLN A 3 2.84 3.79 -14.59
N GLN A 4 1.59 3.72 -15.03
CA GLN A 4 0.47 4.37 -14.37
C GLN A 4 0.09 3.52 -13.15
N LEU A 5 0.10 4.13 -11.97
CA LEU A 5 -0.41 3.48 -10.76
C LEU A 5 -1.94 3.41 -10.85
N PRO A 6 -2.55 2.27 -10.52
CA PRO A 6 -3.99 2.15 -10.53
C PRO A 6 -4.59 3.03 -9.43
N TYR A 7 -5.71 3.69 -9.72
CA TYR A 7 -6.58 4.19 -8.66
C TYR A 7 -7.16 2.97 -7.94
N PRO A 8 -6.98 2.76 -6.62
CA PRO A 8 -6.75 3.73 -5.53
C PRO A 8 -5.32 3.75 -4.92
N PHE A 9 -4.36 3.01 -5.49
CA PHE A 9 -3.00 2.92 -4.97
C PHE A 9 -2.26 4.26 -5.05
N THR A 10 -2.59 5.08 -6.05
CA THR A 10 -2.04 6.44 -6.18
C THR A 10 -2.30 7.30 -4.94
N ASP A 11 -3.53 7.32 -4.43
CA ASP A 11 -3.91 8.10 -3.24
C ASP A 11 -3.19 7.59 -1.98
N ALA A 12 -3.11 6.27 -1.82
CA ALA A 12 -2.43 5.66 -0.68
C ALA A 12 -0.91 5.92 -0.70
N ILE A 13 -0.31 5.87 -1.89
CA ILE A 13 1.11 6.17 -2.12
C ILE A 13 1.42 7.63 -1.84
N GLU A 14 0.58 8.55 -2.33
CA GLU A 14 0.71 9.99 -2.05
C GLU A 14 0.59 10.27 -0.54
N ALA A 15 -0.38 9.63 0.12
CA ALA A 15 -0.53 9.71 1.56
C ALA A 15 0.74 9.27 2.31
N ILE A 16 1.35 8.16 1.93
CA ILE A 16 2.62 7.68 2.52
C ILE A 16 3.76 8.66 2.22
N LEU A 17 3.83 9.23 1.03
CA LEU A 17 4.87 10.19 0.64
C LEU A 17 4.83 11.49 1.43
N LEU A 18 3.62 11.96 1.75
CA LEU A 18 3.43 13.19 2.51
C LEU A 18 3.70 13.00 4.01
N ASP A 19 3.72 11.77 4.49
CA ASP A 19 4.02 11.47 5.89
C ASP A 19 5.54 11.44 6.16
N LYS A 20 6.00 12.46 6.87
CA LYS A 20 7.40 12.60 7.30
C LYS A 20 7.69 11.97 8.66
N THR A 21 6.65 11.51 9.36
CA THR A 21 6.73 11.04 10.75
C THR A 21 6.69 9.52 10.87
N GLY A 22 6.37 8.81 9.80
CA GLY A 22 6.23 7.35 9.78
C GLY A 22 4.93 6.84 10.40
N ALA A 23 3.98 7.72 10.70
CA ALA A 23 2.65 7.38 11.21
C ALA A 23 1.87 6.44 10.28
N ARG A 24 2.17 6.45 8.97
CA ARG A 24 1.53 5.64 7.93
C ARG A 24 2.24 4.32 7.64
N ALA A 25 3.11 3.89 8.53
CA ALA A 25 3.73 2.56 8.56
C ALA A 25 2.75 1.42 8.25
N LEU A 26 1.56 1.42 8.88
CA LEU A 26 0.57 0.36 8.71
C LEU A 26 -0.10 0.40 7.33
N LEU A 27 -0.28 1.58 6.75
CA LEU A 27 -0.80 1.70 5.38
C LEU A 27 0.21 1.13 4.38
N LEU A 28 1.51 1.37 4.59
CA LEU A 28 2.58 0.74 3.81
C LEU A 28 2.54 -0.79 3.93
N ASP A 29 2.31 -1.32 5.13
CA ASP A 29 2.21 -2.77 5.37
C ASP A 29 1.01 -3.40 4.64
N VAL A 30 -0.12 -2.69 4.55
CA VAL A 30 -1.26 -3.12 3.72
C VAL A 30 -0.84 -3.23 2.27
N LEU A 31 -0.26 -2.17 1.69
CA LEU A 31 0.12 -2.18 0.28
C LEU A 31 1.15 -3.27 0.00
N ALA A 32 2.10 -3.48 0.91
CA ALA A 32 3.11 -4.54 0.83
C ALA A 32 2.46 -5.92 0.74
N SER A 33 1.47 -6.20 1.61
CA SER A 33 0.78 -7.49 1.64
C SER A 33 -0.04 -7.81 0.39
N ILE A 34 -0.35 -6.79 -0.43
CA ILE A 34 -1.06 -6.98 -1.70
C ILE A 34 -0.10 -7.41 -2.81
N VAL A 35 1.12 -6.87 -2.85
CA VAL A 35 2.04 -7.03 -3.99
C VAL A 35 3.27 -7.89 -3.72
N HIS A 36 3.58 -8.18 -2.45
CA HIS A 36 4.73 -8.98 -2.06
C HIS A 36 4.26 -10.31 -1.44
N PRO A 37 4.63 -11.48 -2.01
CA PRO A 37 4.10 -12.79 -1.59
C PRO A 37 4.43 -13.14 -0.13
N ASP A 38 5.61 -12.73 0.36
CA ASP A 38 6.03 -13.02 1.74
C ASP A 38 5.61 -11.96 2.78
N MET A 39 4.88 -10.91 2.37
CA MET A 39 4.45 -9.85 3.29
C MET A 39 3.02 -10.12 3.74
N VAL A 40 2.79 -10.05 5.05
CA VAL A 40 1.46 -10.22 5.65
C VAL A 40 1.11 -9.00 6.47
N CYS A 41 -0.11 -8.51 6.30
CA CYS A 41 -0.64 -7.42 7.11
C CYS A 41 -1.50 -7.97 8.27
N SER A 42 -1.26 -7.50 9.49
CA SER A 42 -2.06 -7.87 10.66
C SER A 42 -3.33 -7.04 10.74
N LEU A 43 -4.50 -7.68 10.61
CA LEU A 43 -5.80 -7.02 10.79
C LEU A 43 -5.97 -6.40 12.18
N PHE A 44 -5.33 -6.96 13.21
CA PHE A 44 -5.34 -6.38 14.55
C PHE A 44 -4.59 -5.04 14.59
N ALA A 45 -3.48 -4.93 13.85
CA ALA A 45 -2.73 -3.68 13.75
C ALA A 45 -3.53 -2.61 12.97
N LEU A 46 -4.34 -3.00 11.99
CA LEU A 46 -5.20 -2.06 11.26
C LEU A 46 -6.21 -1.35 12.16
N ARG A 47 -6.58 -1.94 13.31
CA ARG A 47 -7.50 -1.29 14.26
C ARG A 47 -6.96 0.07 14.75
N SER A 48 -5.64 0.19 14.94
CA SER A 48 -5.00 1.42 15.41
C SER A 48 -4.76 2.46 14.33
N MET A 49 -5.05 2.16 13.06
CA MET A 49 -4.94 3.16 12.00
C MET A 49 -5.96 4.29 12.17
N ALA A 50 -5.55 5.49 11.75
CA ALA A 50 -6.45 6.62 11.60
C ALA A 50 -7.54 6.30 10.57
N GLU A 51 -8.74 6.85 10.77
CA GLU A 51 -9.91 6.54 9.94
C GLU A 51 -9.68 6.86 8.45
N ALA A 52 -8.98 7.97 8.16
CA ALA A 52 -8.61 8.35 6.80
C ALA A 52 -7.73 7.28 6.12
N ASP A 53 -6.76 6.72 6.85
CA ASP A 53 -5.86 5.71 6.29
C ASP A 53 -6.56 4.34 6.19
N LYS A 54 -7.52 4.04 7.06
CA LYS A 54 -8.37 2.84 6.94
C LYS A 54 -9.19 2.86 5.66
N LEU A 55 -9.74 4.01 5.30
CA LEU A 55 -10.47 4.17 4.04
C LEU A 55 -9.56 3.94 2.82
N LEU A 56 -8.33 4.46 2.84
CA LEU A 56 -7.35 4.23 1.78
C LEU A 56 -6.97 2.75 1.67
N ALA A 57 -6.67 2.10 2.81
CA ALA A 57 -6.37 0.68 2.86
C ALA A 57 -7.54 -0.18 2.35
N GLN A 58 -8.76 0.11 2.80
CA GLN A 58 -9.96 -0.60 2.38
C GLN A 58 -10.15 -0.53 0.87
N ARG A 59 -10.02 0.65 0.27
CA ARG A 59 -10.13 0.83 -1.19
C ARG A 59 -9.08 0.01 -1.94
N CYS A 60 -7.84 0.01 -1.47
CA CYS A 60 -6.76 -0.77 -2.10
C CYS A 60 -7.02 -2.28 -2.01
N ILE A 61 -7.47 -2.76 -0.85
CA ILE A 61 -7.84 -4.17 -0.65
C ILE A 61 -9.02 -4.55 -1.54
N GLU A 62 -10.07 -3.73 -1.57
CA GLU A 62 -11.25 -3.97 -2.41
C GLU A 62 -10.89 -4.03 -3.89
N TYR A 63 -10.08 -3.09 -4.38
CA TYR A 63 -9.60 -3.10 -5.75
C TYR A 63 -8.80 -4.37 -6.07
N ALA A 64 -7.87 -4.75 -5.19
CA ALA A 64 -7.06 -5.95 -5.37
C ALA A 64 -7.90 -7.25 -5.38
N LEU A 65 -9.00 -7.30 -4.62
CA LEU A 65 -9.89 -8.46 -4.56
C LEU A 65 -10.87 -8.53 -5.74
N VAL A 66 -11.39 -7.38 -6.20
CA VAL A 66 -12.45 -7.32 -7.22
C VAL A 66 -11.89 -7.22 -8.63
N ALA A 67 -10.98 -6.26 -8.87
CA ALA A 67 -10.38 -6.03 -10.18
C ALA A 67 -9.08 -6.82 -10.36
N GLY A 68 -8.33 -7.00 -9.27
CA GLY A 68 -6.97 -7.51 -9.33
C GLY A 68 -5.99 -6.47 -9.86
N LEU A 69 -4.70 -6.74 -9.71
CA LEU A 69 -3.65 -5.94 -10.34
C LEU A 69 -3.07 -6.71 -11.53
N THR A 70 -2.86 -6.01 -12.63
CA THR A 70 -2.01 -6.54 -13.70
C THR A 70 -0.57 -6.69 -13.22
N PRO A 71 0.25 -7.55 -13.84
CA PRO A 71 1.67 -7.67 -13.50
C PRO A 71 2.41 -6.33 -13.56
N GLN A 72 2.05 -5.45 -14.50
CA GLN A 72 2.67 -4.13 -14.66
C GLN A 72 2.32 -3.18 -13.52
N GLU A 73 1.07 -3.19 -13.06
CA GLU A 73 0.61 -2.38 -11.93
C GLU A 73 1.20 -2.89 -10.61
N SER A 74 1.18 -4.20 -10.41
CA SER A 74 1.80 -4.83 -9.24
C SER A 74 3.29 -4.48 -9.14
N ALA A 75 4.02 -4.58 -10.26
CA ALA A 75 5.43 -4.16 -10.32
C ALA A 75 5.63 -2.66 -10.06
N ALA A 76 4.71 -1.80 -10.51
CA ALA A 76 4.77 -0.36 -10.27
C ALA A 76 4.59 -0.02 -8.78
N VAL A 77 3.59 -0.65 -8.14
CA VAL A 77 3.33 -0.51 -6.70
C VAL A 77 4.50 -1.08 -5.89
N TYR A 78 5.01 -2.26 -6.27
CA TYR A 78 6.17 -2.89 -5.60
C TYR A 78 7.41 -2.00 -5.61
N ARG A 79 7.78 -1.41 -6.76
CA ARG A 79 8.93 -0.49 -6.88
C ARG A 79 8.84 0.71 -5.92
N PHE A 80 7.63 1.13 -5.57
CA PHE A 80 7.44 2.20 -4.60
C PHE A 80 7.64 1.71 -3.16
N ILE A 81 7.14 0.51 -2.85
CA ILE A 81 7.08 -0.02 -1.50
C ILE A 81 8.43 -0.59 -1.06
N GLU A 82 9.11 -1.32 -1.94
CA GLU A 82 10.38 -2.00 -1.68
C GLU A 82 11.42 -1.15 -0.92
N PRO A 83 11.79 0.06 -1.38
CA PRO A 83 12.80 0.86 -0.68
C PRO A 83 12.33 1.32 0.72
N ARG A 84 11.02 1.42 0.96
CA ARG A 84 10.47 1.87 2.25
C ARG A 84 10.35 0.73 3.26
N ILE A 85 10.10 -0.49 2.79
CA ILE A 85 10.21 -1.68 3.64
C ILE A 85 11.66 -1.93 3.99
N ALA A 86 12.56 -1.91 2.99
CA ALA A 86 13.98 -2.14 3.21
C ALA A 86 14.59 -1.15 4.21
N ALA A 87 14.14 0.11 4.22
CA ALA A 87 14.60 1.12 5.18
C ALA A 87 14.14 0.88 6.64
N ARG A 88 13.27 -0.10 6.91
CA ARG A 88 12.79 -0.42 8.27
C ARG A 88 13.63 -1.51 8.95
N PHE A 89 14.52 -2.18 8.23
CA PHE A 89 15.41 -3.24 8.70
C PHE A 89 16.88 -2.85 8.50
#